data_AF-A0A9P8LEC8-F1
#
_entry.id   AF-A0A9P8LEC8-F1
#
_cell.length_a   1.000
_cell.length_b   1.000
_cell.length_c   1.000
_cell.angle_alpha   90.00
_cell.angle_beta   90.00
_cell.angle_gamma   90.00
#
_symmetry.space_group_name_H-M   'P 1'
#
loop_
_entity.id
_entity.type
_entity.pdbx_description
1 polymer ?
#
loop_
_entity_poly.entity_id
_entity_poly.type
_entity_poly.pdbx_seq_one_letter_code
_entity_poly.pdbx_strand_id
1 'polypeptide(L)'
;MLLKAFFTYLLNDFTGNAYVYAYGAPSNPHTLPFWPNRALLVWTFWIRTWLQLDMAHSLVAAGTTLWGVYSPRDWPPMFGLPWDLWTLRRFWGQTWHQLQRRPLSSIGIATARGLGFRKGTMASRYTQLYVAFAISGLIHAGGATMAIYHDMGTLRFFILQALAITTEDIVIAVAKKLGFRAGLFGKLVGYLWVAAWMAWSGDHWVAEKIAVGTYQLPGFVPYSFAEWFGIHGGSK
;
A
#
# COMPACT_ATOMS: atom_id res chain seq x y z
N MET A 1 -13.05 -14.92 -11.09
CA MET A 1 -12.86 -13.45 -11.01
C MET A 1 -14.01 -12.78 -10.27
N LEU A 2 -15.27 -13.00 -10.67
CA LEU A 2 -16.44 -12.41 -9.99
C LEU A 2 -16.58 -12.80 -8.51
N LEU A 3 -16.40 -14.08 -8.17
CA LEU A 3 -16.44 -14.52 -6.76
C LEU A 3 -15.40 -13.81 -5.88
N LYS A 4 -14.21 -13.57 -6.43
CA LYS A 4 -13.14 -12.82 -5.76
C LYS A 4 -13.52 -11.35 -5.59
N ALA A 5 -14.08 -10.71 -6.62
CA ALA A 5 -14.61 -9.35 -6.52
C ALA A 5 -15.69 -9.24 -5.44
N PHE A 6 -16.59 -10.23 -5.34
CA PHE A 6 -17.62 -10.27 -4.32
C PHE A 6 -17.07 -10.41 -2.90
N PHE A 7 -16.12 -11.32 -2.65
CA PHE A 7 -15.53 -11.44 -1.30
C PHE A 7 -14.67 -10.24 -0.91
N THR A 8 -13.93 -9.66 -1.86
CA THR A 8 -13.16 -8.42 -1.60
C THR A 8 -14.07 -7.24 -1.31
N TYR A 9 -15.22 -7.15 -1.99
CA TYR A 9 -16.28 -6.21 -1.69
C TYR A 9 -16.79 -6.36 -0.25
N LEU A 10 -17.23 -7.56 0.14
CA LEU A 10 -17.76 -7.83 1.48
C LEU A 10 -16.71 -7.47 2.55
N LEU A 11 -15.48 -7.95 2.39
CA LEU A 11 -14.41 -7.65 3.34
C LEU A 11 -14.16 -6.14 3.45
N ASN A 12 -14.18 -5.39 2.35
CA ASN A 12 -14.00 -3.94 2.38
C ASN A 12 -15.14 -3.24 3.11
N ASP A 13 -16.38 -3.66 2.85
CA ASP A 13 -17.59 -3.14 3.48
C ASP A 13 -17.56 -3.36 5.00
N PHE A 14 -17.31 -4.59 5.45
CA PHE A 14 -17.19 -4.91 6.87
C PHE A 14 -16.01 -4.22 7.55
N THR A 15 -14.83 -4.18 6.90
CA THR A 15 -13.64 -3.55 7.48
C THR A 15 -13.83 -2.05 7.70
N GLY A 16 -14.47 -1.35 6.74
CA GLY A 16 -14.77 0.07 6.86
C GLY A 16 -15.81 0.36 7.95
N ASN A 17 -16.94 -0.35 7.90
CA ASN A 17 -18.02 -0.15 8.86
C ASN A 17 -17.62 -0.55 10.29
N ALA A 18 -16.89 -1.66 10.48
CA ALA A 18 -16.46 -2.08 11.82
C ALA A 18 -15.49 -1.08 12.46
N TYR A 19 -14.56 -0.51 11.68
CA TYR A 19 -13.67 0.52 12.19
C TYR A 19 -14.45 1.75 12.65
N VAL A 20 -15.35 2.27 11.81
CA VAL A 20 -16.12 3.47 12.15
C VAL A 20 -17.11 3.20 13.29
N TYR A 21 -17.73 2.03 13.33
CA TYR A 21 -18.59 1.61 14.43
C TYR A 21 -17.84 1.60 15.78
N ALA A 22 -16.61 1.08 15.80
CA ALA A 22 -15.82 0.96 17.01
C ALA A 22 -15.13 2.27 17.45
N TYR A 23 -14.71 3.12 16.50
CA TYR A 23 -13.82 4.27 16.77
C TYR A 23 -14.37 5.62 16.30
N GLY A 24 -15.54 5.64 15.67
CA GLY A 24 -16.11 6.83 15.03
C GLY A 24 -15.46 7.15 13.69
N ALA A 25 -16.15 7.98 12.88
CA ALA A 25 -15.59 8.50 11.65
C ALA A 25 -14.50 9.52 12.03
N PRO A 26 -13.24 9.33 11.58
CA PRO A 26 -12.19 10.27 11.92
C PRO A 26 -12.45 11.60 11.21
N SER A 27 -12.87 12.63 11.97
CA SER A 27 -13.11 13.98 11.47
C SER A 27 -11.89 14.89 11.63
N ASN A 28 -10.97 14.55 12.54
CA ASN A 28 -9.71 15.26 12.73
C ASN A 28 -8.58 14.25 13.06
N PRO A 29 -7.49 14.20 12.28
CA PRO A 29 -6.39 13.27 12.53
C PRO A 29 -5.64 13.53 13.86
N HIS A 30 -5.76 14.73 14.43
CA HIS A 30 -5.10 15.10 15.68
C HIS A 30 -5.89 14.74 16.94
N THR A 31 -7.17 14.31 16.82
CA THR A 31 -8.01 13.97 17.98
C THR A 31 -7.87 12.51 18.43
N LEU A 32 -7.07 11.68 17.75
CA LEU A 32 -6.78 10.32 18.19
C LEU A 32 -5.62 10.32 19.20
N PRO A 33 -5.88 10.18 20.52
CA PRO A 33 -4.88 10.51 21.55
C PRO A 33 -3.83 9.41 21.78
N PHE A 34 -3.98 8.24 21.15
CA PHE A 34 -3.16 7.05 21.45
C PHE A 34 -2.62 6.40 20.18
N TRP A 35 -1.32 6.07 20.17
CA TRP A 35 -0.63 5.56 18.98
C TRP A 35 -1.27 4.26 18.45
N PRO A 36 -1.63 3.26 19.27
CA PRO A 36 -2.39 2.10 18.81
C PRO A 36 -3.64 2.41 17.97
N ASN A 37 -4.41 3.45 18.31
CA ASN A 37 -5.62 3.80 17.54
C ASN A 37 -5.27 4.36 16.17
N ARG A 38 -4.23 5.21 16.06
CA ARG A 38 -3.77 5.71 14.75
C ARG A 38 -3.12 4.59 13.94
N ALA A 39 -2.43 3.64 14.59
CA ALA A 39 -1.86 2.48 13.90
C ALA A 39 -2.98 1.60 13.32
N LEU A 40 -4.05 1.36 14.08
CA LEU A 40 -5.25 0.67 13.59
C LEU A 40 -5.89 1.42 12.42
N LEU A 41 -6.06 2.73 12.51
CA LEU A 41 -6.55 3.57 11.41
C LEU A 41 -5.72 3.39 10.14
N VAL A 42 -4.39 3.47 10.26
CA VAL A 42 -3.47 3.29 9.12
C VAL A 42 -3.57 1.88 8.55
N TRP A 43 -3.66 0.84 9.39
CA TRP A 43 -3.84 -0.53 8.90
C TRP A 43 -5.19 -0.75 8.22
N THR A 44 -6.26 -0.17 8.75
CA THR A 44 -7.58 -0.14 8.09
C THR A 44 -7.48 0.50 6.71
N PHE A 45 -6.76 1.61 6.59
CA PHE A 45 -6.51 2.25 5.30
C PHE A 45 -5.78 1.33 4.30
N TRP A 46 -4.67 0.71 4.72
CA TRP A 46 -3.90 -0.21 3.87
C TRP A 46 -4.73 -1.40 3.41
N ILE A 47 -5.46 -2.04 4.33
CA ILE A 47 -6.30 -3.21 4.05
C ILE A 47 -7.42 -2.82 3.08
N ARG A 48 -8.14 -1.72 3.33
CA ARG A 48 -9.22 -1.28 2.44
C ARG A 48 -8.72 -0.89 1.06
N THR A 49 -7.56 -0.23 0.98
CA THR A 49 -6.92 0.11 -0.29
C THR A 49 -6.56 -1.15 -1.09
N TRP A 50 -6.01 -2.17 -0.44
CA TRP A 50 -5.77 -3.47 -1.08
C TRP A 50 -7.09 -4.04 -1.64
N LEU A 51 -8.11 -4.17 -0.78
CA LEU A 51 -9.38 -4.80 -1.15
C LEU A 51 -10.06 -4.08 -2.32
N GLN A 52 -10.03 -2.75 -2.33
CA GLN A 52 -10.64 -1.95 -3.40
C GLN A 52 -9.88 -2.09 -4.73
N LEU A 53 -8.55 -2.03 -4.71
CA LEU A 53 -7.74 -2.23 -5.92
C LEU A 53 -7.92 -3.64 -6.50
N ASP A 54 -7.94 -4.65 -5.63
CA ASP A 54 -8.10 -6.04 -6.02
C ASP A 54 -9.52 -6.35 -6.54
N MET A 55 -10.54 -5.73 -5.94
CA MET A 55 -11.92 -5.76 -6.41
C MET A 55 -12.04 -5.12 -7.80
N ALA A 56 -11.56 -3.88 -7.97
CA ALA A 56 -11.61 -3.16 -9.24
C ALA A 56 -10.92 -3.94 -10.36
N HIS A 57 -9.72 -4.46 -10.08
CA HIS A 57 -8.99 -5.32 -11.02
C HIS A 57 -9.77 -6.59 -11.36
N SER A 58 -10.38 -7.24 -10.38
CA SER A 58 -11.17 -8.46 -10.61
C SER A 58 -12.42 -8.19 -11.44
N LEU A 59 -13.04 -7.01 -11.31
CA LEU A 59 -14.20 -6.59 -12.11
C LEU A 59 -13.81 -6.29 -13.56
N VAL A 60 -12.73 -5.53 -13.79
CA VAL A 60 -12.25 -5.25 -15.16
C VAL A 60 -11.76 -6.53 -15.83
N ALA A 61 -11.08 -7.41 -15.10
CA ALA A 61 -10.68 -8.73 -15.59
C ALA A 61 -11.90 -9.57 -16.00
N ALA A 62 -12.91 -9.65 -15.13
CA ALA A 62 -14.13 -10.38 -15.44
C ALA A 62 -14.83 -9.81 -16.68
N GLY A 63 -15.00 -8.49 -16.75
CA GLY A 63 -15.62 -7.83 -17.89
C GLY A 63 -14.84 -8.11 -19.17
N THR A 64 -13.57 -7.73 -19.25
CA THR A 64 -12.81 -7.91 -20.49
C THR A 64 -12.69 -9.37 -20.95
N THR A 65 -12.70 -10.34 -20.02
CA THR A 65 -12.76 -11.76 -20.38
C THR A 65 -14.15 -12.20 -20.84
N LEU A 66 -15.24 -11.74 -20.23
CA LEU A 66 -16.60 -12.04 -20.66
C LEU A 66 -16.88 -11.53 -22.07
N TRP A 67 -16.33 -10.36 -22.43
CA TRP A 67 -16.43 -9.78 -23.77
C TRP A 67 -15.40 -10.35 -24.77
N GLY A 68 -14.57 -11.31 -24.36
CA GLY A 68 -13.59 -11.96 -25.24
C GLY A 68 -12.40 -11.09 -25.65
N VAL A 69 -12.17 -9.96 -24.99
CA VAL A 69 -11.04 -9.05 -25.27
C VAL A 69 -9.72 -9.64 -24.77
N TYR A 70 -9.74 -10.26 -23.59
CA TYR A 70 -8.57 -10.85 -22.95
C TYR A 70 -8.89 -12.23 -22.37
N SER A 71 -7.89 -13.12 -22.34
CA SER A 71 -8.00 -14.38 -21.63
C SER A 71 -7.80 -14.20 -20.12
N PRO A 72 -8.28 -15.12 -19.27
CA PRO A 72 -8.02 -15.06 -17.83
C PRO A 72 -6.53 -14.99 -17.46
N ARG A 73 -5.64 -15.52 -18.32
CA ARG A 73 -4.20 -15.56 -18.09
C ARG A 73 -3.53 -14.20 -18.30
N ASP A 74 -4.18 -13.31 -19.05
CA ASP A 74 -3.69 -11.95 -19.32
C ASP A 74 -3.88 -11.01 -18.10
N TRP A 75 -4.60 -11.48 -17.09
CA TRP A 75 -4.88 -10.77 -15.83
C TRP A 75 -4.13 -11.42 -14.65
N PRO A 76 -2.81 -11.24 -14.55
CA PRO A 76 -2.04 -11.79 -13.44
C PRO A 76 -2.49 -11.17 -12.10
N PRO A 77 -2.24 -11.84 -10.96
CA PRO A 77 -2.55 -11.27 -9.65
C PRO A 77 -1.87 -9.92 -9.44
N MET A 78 -2.66 -8.92 -9.01
CA MET A 78 -2.11 -7.60 -8.69
C MET A 78 -1.27 -7.63 -7.41
N PHE A 79 -1.63 -8.48 -6.46
CA PHE A 79 -0.93 -8.61 -5.20
C PHE A 79 -0.23 -9.96 -5.11
N GLY A 80 0.95 -9.95 -4.52
CA GLY A 80 1.67 -11.17 -4.16
C GLY A 80 1.11 -11.79 -2.89
N LEU A 81 1.86 -12.73 -2.34
CA LEU A 81 1.39 -13.52 -1.22
C LEU A 81 1.71 -12.84 0.12
N PRO A 82 0.80 -12.89 1.12
CA PRO A 82 1.04 -12.27 2.43
C PRO A 82 2.24 -12.84 3.17
N TRP A 83 2.63 -14.09 2.90
CA TRP A 83 3.78 -14.74 3.54
C TRP A 83 5.16 -14.21 3.09
N ASP A 84 5.18 -13.25 2.16
CA ASP A 84 6.39 -12.56 1.74
C ASP A 84 6.54 -11.15 2.37
N LEU A 85 5.62 -10.72 3.24
CA LEU A 85 5.58 -9.37 3.82
C LEU A 85 6.59 -9.10 4.96
N TRP A 86 7.64 -9.90 5.11
CA TRP A 86 8.59 -9.80 6.23
C TRP A 86 9.80 -8.88 5.98
N THR A 87 9.83 -8.17 4.86
CA THR A 87 10.77 -7.04 4.61
C THR A 87 10.05 -5.99 3.79
N LEU A 88 10.39 -4.71 3.97
CA LEU A 88 9.85 -3.61 3.17
C LEU A 88 10.19 -3.80 1.70
N ARG A 89 11.39 -4.32 1.39
CA ARG A 89 11.75 -4.63 -0.01
C ARG A 89 10.81 -5.63 -0.65
N ARG A 90 10.41 -6.69 0.06
CA ARG A 90 9.45 -7.68 -0.45
C ARG A 90 8.03 -7.13 -0.49
N PHE A 91 7.62 -6.41 0.56
CA PHE A 91 6.34 -5.72 0.61
C PHE A 91 6.10 -4.94 -0.68
N TRP A 92 7.00 -4.02 -1.03
CA TRP A 92 6.84 -3.17 -2.21
C TRP A 92 7.18 -3.88 -3.53
N GLY A 93 8.21 -4.73 -3.53
CA GLY A 93 8.76 -5.32 -4.74
C GLY A 93 8.08 -6.60 -5.22
N GLN A 94 7.27 -7.24 -4.38
CA GLN A 94 6.68 -8.56 -4.64
C GLN A 94 5.20 -8.65 -4.24
N THR A 95 4.77 -7.95 -3.18
CA THR A 95 3.42 -8.16 -2.63
C THR A 95 2.44 -7.04 -2.95
N TRP A 96 2.83 -5.77 -2.78
CA TRP A 96 1.95 -4.61 -2.92
C TRP A 96 1.75 -4.22 -4.40
N HIS A 97 0.50 -3.93 -4.80
CA HIS A 97 0.04 -3.61 -6.18
C HIS A 97 1.09 -3.59 -7.33
N GLN A 98 1.27 -4.72 -8.00
CA GLN A 98 2.33 -4.93 -8.99
C GLN A 98 2.10 -4.25 -10.35
N LEU A 99 0.95 -3.59 -10.57
CA LEU A 99 0.66 -2.90 -11.83
C LEU A 99 1.69 -1.81 -12.17
N GLN A 100 2.18 -1.07 -11.17
CA GLN A 100 3.16 0.00 -11.37
C GLN A 100 4.60 -0.51 -11.46
N ARG A 101 4.84 -1.80 -11.18
CA ARG A 101 6.19 -2.39 -11.13
C ARG A 101 6.95 -2.18 -12.43
N ARG A 102 6.33 -2.49 -13.56
CA ARG A 102 6.94 -2.38 -14.89
C ARG A 102 7.26 -0.94 -15.28
N PRO A 103 6.29 0.01 -15.33
CA PRO A 103 6.59 1.37 -15.76
C PRO A 103 7.62 2.05 -14.85
N LEU A 104 7.50 1.92 -13.53
CA LEU A 104 8.45 2.53 -12.60
C LEU A 104 9.85 1.93 -12.71
N SER A 105 9.96 0.61 -12.89
CA SER A 105 11.27 -0.04 -13.07
C SER A 105 11.93 0.40 -14.38
N SER A 106 11.17 0.55 -15.46
CA SER A 106 11.70 1.04 -16.74
C SER A 106 12.30 2.43 -16.62
N ILE A 107 11.61 3.36 -15.94
CA ILE A 107 12.11 4.72 -15.73
C ILE A 107 13.35 4.71 -14.83
N GLY A 108 13.34 3.92 -13.75
CA GLY A 108 14.50 3.74 -12.88
C GLY A 108 15.72 3.19 -13.63
N ILE A 109 15.54 2.21 -14.51
CA ILE A 109 16.61 1.61 -15.31
C ILE A 109 17.16 2.65 -16.30
N ALA A 110 16.29 3.39 -16.98
CA ALA A 110 16.70 4.44 -17.90
C ALA A 110 17.52 5.52 -17.19
N THR A 111 17.06 5.96 -16.01
CA THR A 111 17.76 6.95 -15.18
C THR A 111 19.13 6.45 -14.74
N ALA A 112 19.21 5.21 -14.22
CA ALA A 112 20.48 4.63 -13.81
C ALA A 112 21.49 4.49 -14.97
N ARG A 113 21.00 4.15 -16.17
CA ARG A 113 21.84 4.11 -17.38
C ARG A 113 22.30 5.50 -17.81
N GLY A 114 21.42 6.50 -17.76
CA GLY A 114 21.76 7.90 -18.06
C GLY A 114 22.83 8.47 -17.14
N LEU A 115 22.88 8.03 -15.89
CA LEU A 115 23.94 8.36 -14.93
C LEU A 115 25.21 7.52 -15.10
N GLY A 116 25.29 6.66 -16.12
CA GLY A 116 26.46 5.82 -16.40
C GLY A 116 26.62 4.61 -15.46
N PHE A 117 25.61 4.28 -14.65
CA PHE A 117 25.71 3.14 -13.73
C PHE A 117 25.55 1.80 -14.45
N ARG A 118 26.53 0.92 -14.24
CA ARG A 118 26.50 -0.44 -14.79
C ARG A 118 25.41 -1.27 -14.13
N LYS A 119 24.68 -2.07 -14.92
CA LYS A 119 23.66 -3.01 -14.44
C LYS A 119 24.28 -3.94 -13.38
N GLY A 120 23.55 -4.18 -12.28
CA GLY A 120 23.98 -5.06 -11.19
C GLY A 120 24.80 -4.37 -10.09
N THR A 121 25.25 -3.14 -10.29
CA THR A 121 25.92 -2.35 -9.24
C THR A 121 24.93 -1.87 -8.18
N MET A 122 25.43 -1.58 -6.97
CA MET A 122 24.62 -0.97 -5.92
C MET A 122 24.09 0.41 -6.33
N ALA A 123 24.91 1.22 -7.02
CA ALA A 123 24.50 2.51 -7.56
C ALA A 123 23.29 2.37 -8.49
N SER A 124 23.32 1.42 -9.43
CA SER A 124 22.18 1.15 -10.33
C SER A 124 20.94 0.67 -9.57
N ARG A 125 21.11 -0.23 -8.59
CA ARG A 125 20.01 -0.79 -7.79
C ARG A 125 19.31 0.28 -6.94
N TYR A 126 20.06 1.11 -6.23
CA TYR A 126 19.48 2.14 -5.37
C TYR A 126 18.96 3.33 -6.19
N THR A 127 19.58 3.69 -7.31
CA THR A 127 18.99 4.70 -8.21
C THR A 127 17.59 4.27 -8.67
N GLN A 128 17.43 3.03 -9.13
CA GLN A 128 16.13 2.49 -9.51
C GLN A 128 15.11 2.53 -8.36
N LEU A 129 15.54 2.21 -7.14
CA LEU A 129 14.70 2.24 -5.95
C LEU A 129 14.18 3.66 -5.66
N TYR A 130 15.09 4.64 -5.57
CA TYR A 130 14.73 6.01 -5.21
C TYR A 130 13.90 6.68 -6.31
N VAL A 131 14.23 6.45 -7.58
CA VAL A 131 13.45 6.96 -8.72
C VAL A 131 12.03 6.39 -8.70
N ALA A 132 11.88 5.08 -8.47
CA ALA A 132 10.56 4.46 -8.41
C ALA A 132 9.69 5.07 -7.29
N PHE A 133 10.25 5.28 -6.10
CA PHE A 133 9.54 5.90 -4.98
C PHE A 133 9.27 7.39 -5.21
N ALA A 134 10.22 8.15 -5.76
CA ALA A 134 10.02 9.57 -6.07
C ALA A 134 8.87 9.77 -7.07
N ILE A 135 8.85 8.99 -8.15
CA ILE A 135 7.77 9.04 -9.15
C ILE A 135 6.44 8.58 -8.54
N SER A 136 6.44 7.55 -7.69
CA SER A 136 5.23 7.12 -6.99
C SER A 136 4.67 8.25 -6.12
N GLY A 137 5.53 8.94 -5.38
CA GLY A 137 5.16 10.10 -4.59
C GLY A 137 4.60 11.23 -5.45
N LEU A 138 5.19 11.52 -6.62
CA LEU A 138 4.68 12.52 -7.56
C LEU A 138 3.32 12.14 -8.13
N ILE A 139 3.08 10.86 -8.45
CA ILE A 139 1.77 10.40 -8.95
C ILE A 139 0.70 10.56 -7.86
N HIS A 140 1.01 10.16 -6.63
CA HIS A 140 0.07 10.27 -5.50
C HIS A 140 -0.17 11.72 -5.07
N ALA A 141 0.87 12.55 -5.05
CA ALA A 141 0.76 13.98 -4.76
C ALA A 141 0.04 14.71 -5.91
N GLY A 142 0.30 14.31 -7.17
CA GLY A 142 -0.38 14.80 -8.37
C GLY A 142 -1.91 14.67 -8.28
N GLY A 143 -2.37 13.50 -7.83
CA GLY A 143 -3.78 13.25 -7.53
C GLY A 143 -4.34 14.14 -6.41
N ALA A 144 -3.52 14.55 -5.44
CA ALA A 144 -3.89 15.47 -4.37
C ALA A 144 -3.80 16.96 -4.78
N THR A 145 -2.88 17.35 -5.67
CA THR A 145 -2.78 18.73 -6.19
C THR A 145 -3.93 19.11 -7.12
N MET A 146 -4.58 18.13 -7.77
CA MET A 146 -5.86 18.37 -8.46
C MET A 146 -6.98 18.80 -7.47
N ALA A 147 -6.77 18.65 -6.17
CA ALA A 147 -7.65 19.11 -5.09
C ALA A 147 -7.18 20.41 -4.39
N ILE A 148 -6.26 21.19 -4.99
CA ILE A 148 -5.76 22.48 -4.49
C ILE A 148 -5.08 22.35 -3.10
N TYR A 149 -4.13 21.42 -2.96
CA TYR A 149 -3.36 21.23 -1.72
C TYR A 149 -1.86 21.02 -1.98
N HIS A 150 -1.02 21.63 -1.14
CA HIS A 150 0.42 21.37 -1.10
C HIS A 150 0.70 20.09 -0.30
N ASP A 151 0.68 18.95 -0.97
CA ASP A 151 0.86 17.63 -0.35
C ASP A 151 2.36 17.26 -0.23
N MET A 152 3.00 17.77 0.82
CA MET A 152 4.39 17.43 1.15
C MET A 152 4.52 16.11 1.92
N GLY A 153 3.48 15.67 2.64
CA GLY A 153 3.52 14.44 3.41
C GLY A 153 3.43 13.18 2.55
N THR A 154 2.74 13.21 1.40
CA THR A 154 2.80 12.13 0.41
C THR A 154 4.22 11.93 -0.11
N LEU A 155 4.89 12.98 -0.60
CA LEU A 155 6.25 12.85 -1.12
C LEU A 155 7.21 12.36 -0.02
N ARG A 156 7.07 12.91 1.19
CA ARG A 156 7.82 12.45 2.37
C ARG A 156 7.61 10.96 2.63
N PHE A 157 6.36 10.49 2.63
CA PHE A 157 6.04 9.08 2.84
C PHE A 157 6.77 8.17 1.86
N PHE A 158 6.70 8.46 0.55
CA PHE A 158 7.30 7.61 -0.47
C PHE A 158 8.84 7.62 -0.41
N ILE A 159 9.47 8.78 -0.19
CA ILE A 159 10.94 8.84 -0.05
C ILE A 159 11.40 8.09 1.21
N LEU A 160 10.66 8.17 2.31
CA LEU A 160 10.94 7.40 3.53
C LEU A 160 10.96 5.89 3.27
N GLN A 161 10.15 5.36 2.35
CA GLN A 161 10.18 3.94 1.99
C GLN A 161 11.52 3.54 1.35
N ALA A 162 12.05 4.36 0.45
CA ALA A 162 13.35 4.10 -0.17
C ALA A 162 14.48 4.09 0.86
N LEU A 163 14.48 5.06 1.79
CA LEU A 163 15.44 5.15 2.88
C LEU A 163 15.35 3.94 3.83
N ALA A 164 14.14 3.54 4.18
CA ALA A 164 13.89 2.40 5.05
C ALA A 164 14.38 1.09 4.43
N ILE A 165 14.10 0.88 3.14
CA ILE A 165 14.57 -0.29 2.39
C ILE A 165 16.10 -0.31 2.29
N THR A 166 16.75 0.83 2.06
CA THR A 166 18.22 0.91 2.08
C THR A 166 18.78 0.55 3.45
N THR A 167 18.17 1.07 4.52
CA THR A 167 18.59 0.77 5.89
C THR A 167 18.37 -0.70 6.23
N GLU A 168 17.21 -1.25 5.91
CA GLU A 168 16.85 -2.67 6.07
C GLU A 168 17.85 -3.58 5.34
N ASP A 169 18.20 -3.26 4.09
CA ASP A 169 19.20 -4.01 3.32
C ASP A 169 20.57 -4.02 4.00
N ILE A 170 21.01 -2.88 4.57
CA ILE A 170 22.28 -2.77 5.30
C ILE A 170 22.24 -3.61 6.58
N VAL A 171 21.17 -3.48 7.37
CA VAL A 171 20.99 -4.26 8.61
C VAL A 171 21.00 -5.76 8.32
N ILE A 172 20.26 -6.21 7.31
CA ILE A 172 20.23 -7.62 6.90
C ILE A 172 21.61 -8.08 6.41
N ALA A 173 22.34 -7.25 5.67
CA ALA A 173 23.68 -7.58 5.19
C ALA A 173 24.68 -7.72 6.35
N VAL A 174 24.64 -6.81 7.34
CA VAL A 174 25.47 -6.87 8.54
C VAL A 174 25.12 -8.09 9.38
N ALA A 175 23.83 -8.35 9.63
CA ALA A 175 23.38 -9.52 10.39
C ALA A 175 23.87 -10.83 9.75
N LYS A 176 23.79 -10.95 8.41
CA LYS A 176 24.34 -12.12 7.69
C LYS A 176 25.84 -12.26 7.87
N LYS A 177 26.61 -11.17 7.84
CA LYS A 177 28.07 -11.18 8.08
C LYS A 177 28.41 -11.61 9.51
N LEU A 178 27.56 -11.27 10.48
CA LEU A 178 27.70 -11.69 11.88
C LEU A 178 27.21 -13.13 12.13
N GLY A 179 26.84 -13.89 11.09
CA GLY A 179 26.43 -15.28 11.20
C GLY A 179 24.93 -15.50 11.49
N PHE A 180 24.12 -14.45 11.58
CA PHE A 180 22.68 -14.61 11.72
C PHE A 180 22.06 -15.13 10.42
N ARG A 181 21.29 -16.22 10.53
CA ARG A 181 20.49 -16.76 9.43
C ARG A 181 19.02 -16.45 9.65
N ALA A 182 18.33 -16.05 8.59
CA ALA A 182 16.90 -15.79 8.64
C ALA A 182 16.12 -17.11 8.72
N GLY A 183 15.92 -17.61 9.93
CA GLY A 183 14.94 -18.65 10.24
C GLY A 183 13.54 -18.07 10.47
N LEU A 184 12.66 -18.85 11.12
CA LEU A 184 11.31 -18.39 11.48
C LEU A 184 11.35 -17.12 12.34
N PHE A 185 12.25 -17.07 13.32
CA PHE A 185 12.41 -15.90 14.18
C PHE A 185 12.75 -14.62 13.40
N GLY A 186 13.69 -14.69 12.46
CA GLY A 186 14.03 -13.55 11.61
C GLY A 186 12.86 -13.07 10.75
N LYS A 187 12.02 -13.98 10.27
CA LYS A 187 10.78 -13.63 9.56
C LYS A 187 9.77 -12.95 10.48
N LEU A 188 9.57 -13.46 11.71
CA LEU A 188 8.66 -12.86 12.69
C LEU A 188 9.08 -11.43 13.04
N VAL A 189 10.37 -11.22 13.32
CA VAL A 189 10.93 -9.87 13.52
C VAL A 189 10.69 -8.98 12.30
N GLY A 190 10.90 -9.53 11.10
CA GLY A 190 10.63 -8.84 9.84
C GLY A 190 9.17 -8.41 9.66
N TYR A 191 8.20 -9.28 10.00
CA TYR A 191 6.78 -8.92 9.97
C TYR A 191 6.45 -7.79 10.94
N LEU A 192 6.96 -7.87 12.19
CA LEU A 192 6.75 -6.82 13.18
C LEU A 192 7.38 -5.50 12.73
N TRP A 193 8.58 -5.56 12.13
CA TRP A 193 9.26 -4.40 11.56
C TRP A 193 8.44 -3.76 10.44
N VAL A 194 8.00 -4.53 9.44
CA VAL A 194 7.15 -4.01 8.35
C VAL A 194 5.84 -3.46 8.91
N ALA A 195 5.23 -4.17 9.85
CA ALA A 195 3.96 -3.75 10.45
C ALA A 195 4.10 -2.40 11.19
N ALA A 196 5.13 -2.26 12.02
CA ALA A 196 5.40 -1.04 12.75
C ALA A 196 5.80 0.12 11.82
N TRP A 197 6.65 -0.15 10.83
CA TRP A 197 7.12 0.87 9.88
C TRP A 197 5.98 1.42 9.02
N MET A 198 5.14 0.55 8.45
CA MET A 198 4.04 0.97 7.60
C MET A 198 2.97 1.73 8.39
N ALA A 199 2.72 1.33 9.64
CA ALA A 199 1.86 2.11 10.54
C ALA A 199 2.45 3.50 10.77
N TRP A 200 3.68 3.58 11.26
CA TRP A 200 4.31 4.84 11.68
C TRP A 200 4.52 5.80 10.51
N SER A 201 5.06 5.31 9.40
CA SER A 201 5.30 6.15 8.22
C SER A 201 4.00 6.56 7.53
N GLY A 202 2.99 5.68 7.50
CA GLY A 202 1.70 5.96 6.87
C GLY A 202 0.78 6.90 7.63
N ASP A 203 1.04 7.11 8.92
CA ASP A 203 0.20 7.93 9.80
C ASP A 203 0.01 9.38 9.31
N HIS A 204 1.09 10.08 8.95
CA HIS A 204 0.97 11.45 8.42
C HIS A 204 0.27 11.48 7.07
N TRP A 205 0.52 10.48 6.22
CA TRP A 205 -0.09 10.38 4.90
C TRP A 205 -1.60 10.15 4.98
N VAL A 206 -2.02 9.27 5.90
CA VAL A 206 -3.44 9.02 6.18
C VAL A 206 -4.11 10.25 6.80
N ALA A 207 -3.41 10.94 7.71
CA ALA A 207 -3.91 12.17 8.31
C ALA A 207 -4.20 13.26 7.26
N GLU A 208 -3.29 13.46 6.30
CA GLU A 208 -3.50 14.40 5.19
C GLU A 208 -4.69 13.98 4.33
N LYS A 209 -4.83 12.69 4.00
CA LYS A 209 -5.99 12.17 3.24
C LYS A 209 -7.32 12.46 3.94
N ILE A 210 -7.36 12.34 5.27
CA ILE A 210 -8.54 12.68 6.07
C ILE A 210 -8.80 14.19 5.98
N ALA A 211 -7.77 15.01 6.17
CA ALA A 211 -7.89 16.47 6.14
C ALA A 211 -8.41 17.00 4.79
N VAL A 212 -8.00 16.39 3.67
CA VAL A 212 -8.47 16.76 2.33
C VAL A 212 -9.75 16.03 1.90
N GLY A 213 -10.36 15.21 2.77
CA GLY A 213 -11.59 14.47 2.47
C GLY A 213 -11.43 13.34 1.44
N THR A 214 -10.20 12.91 1.14
CA THR A 214 -9.92 11.80 0.21
C THR A 214 -9.71 10.46 0.92
N TYR A 215 -9.80 10.46 2.25
CA TYR A 215 -9.85 9.22 3.01
C TYR A 215 -11.11 8.46 2.65
N GLN A 216 -10.97 7.17 2.39
CA GLN A 216 -12.07 6.29 2.01
C GLN A 216 -12.99 6.12 3.22
N LEU A 217 -13.98 7.00 3.42
CA LEU A 217 -15.06 6.75 4.38
C LEU A 217 -16.00 5.65 3.86
N PRO A 218 -16.87 5.08 4.70
CA PRO A 218 -17.96 4.22 4.23
C PRO A 218 -18.79 4.98 3.18
N GLY A 219 -19.15 4.31 2.07
CA GLY A 219 -19.87 4.93 0.93
C GLY A 219 -19.21 4.80 -0.45
N PHE A 220 -18.00 4.24 -0.54
CA PHE A 220 -17.38 3.92 -1.85
C PHE A 220 -18.01 2.71 -2.54
N VAL A 221 -18.75 1.88 -1.80
CA VAL A 221 -19.52 0.76 -2.31
C VAL A 221 -21.01 1.16 -2.38
N PRO A 222 -21.72 0.83 -3.47
CA PRO A 222 -23.10 1.29 -3.68
C PRO A 222 -24.11 0.74 -2.66
N TYR A 223 -23.80 -0.37 -1.96
CA TYR A 223 -24.69 -0.99 -0.96
C TYR A 223 -23.90 -1.59 0.23
N SER A 224 -24.21 -1.22 1.47
CA SER A 224 -23.56 -1.84 2.63
C SER A 224 -24.31 -3.08 3.11
N PHE A 225 -23.65 -4.24 3.12
CA PHE A 225 -24.15 -5.46 3.77
C PHE A 225 -23.92 -5.41 5.27
N ALA A 226 -22.84 -4.78 5.72
CA ALA A 226 -22.54 -4.61 7.15
C ALA A 226 -23.70 -3.94 7.92
N GLU A 227 -24.37 -2.98 7.28
CA GLU A 227 -25.56 -2.33 7.84
C GLU A 227 -26.74 -3.28 8.08
N TRP A 228 -26.91 -4.34 7.27
CA TRP A 228 -27.96 -5.35 7.47
C TRP A 228 -27.74 -6.18 8.75
N PHE A 229 -26.49 -6.22 9.23
CA PHE A 229 -26.11 -6.86 10.48
C PHE A 229 -25.96 -5.84 11.65
N GLY A 230 -26.40 -4.59 11.46
CA GLY A 230 -26.35 -3.56 12.50
C GLY A 230 -24.97 -2.91 12.72
N ILE A 231 -24.01 -3.14 11.82
CA ILE A 231 -22.68 -2.51 11.87
C ILE A 231 -22.73 -1.24 11.01
N HIS A 232 -22.94 -0.10 11.66
CA HIS A 232 -23.12 1.18 10.98
C HIS A 232 -21.84 2.02 10.94
N GLY A 233 -21.51 2.55 9.75
CA GLY A 233 -20.28 3.31 9.48
C GLY A 233 -20.39 4.84 9.56
N GLY A 234 -21.38 5.40 10.27
CA GLY A 234 -21.61 6.85 10.35
C GLY A 234 -23.07 7.22 10.06
N SER A 235 -23.55 8.38 10.54
CA SER A 235 -24.98 8.66 10.72
C SER A 235 -25.80 8.66 9.42
N LYS A 236 -27.04 8.17 9.54
CA LYS A 236 -28.12 8.39 8.58
C LYS A 236 -28.19 9.84 8.11
#